data_AF-A0A9D7Z9C0-F1
#
_entry.id   AF-A0A9D7Z9C0-F1
#
_cell.length_a   1.000
_cell.length_b   1.000
_cell.length_c   1.000
_cell.angle_alpha   90.00
_cell.angle_beta   90.00
_cell.angle_gamma   90.00
#
_symmetry.space_group_name_H-M   'P 1'
#
loop_
_entity.id
_entity.type
_entity.pdbx_description
1 polymer ?
#
loop_
_entity_poly.entity_id
_entity_poly.type
_entity_poly.pdbx_seq_one_letter_code
_entity_poly.pdbx_strand_id
1 'polypeptide(L)' 'MFHIILFAPQIPPNTGNIIRMSANTGATLHLIEPLGFRLDEKSCRRAGLDYHALADLHLHKNLDDC' A
#
# COMPACT_ATOMS: atom_id res chain seq x y z
N MET A 1 1.03 -12.65 12.84
CA MET A 1 0.84 -12.08 11.49
C MET A 1 1.82 -10.93 11.33
N PHE A 2 2.40 -10.71 10.14
CA PHE A 2 3.34 -9.61 9.91
C PHE A 2 2.62 -8.36 9.40
N HIS A 3 3.09 -7.20 9.84
CA HIS A 3 2.59 -5.89 9.41
C HIS A 3 3.73 -5.11 8.77
N ILE A 4 3.44 -4.43 7.66
CA ILE A 4 4.38 -3.57 6.93
C ILE A 4 3.81 -2.16 6.97
N ILE A 5 4.61 -1.19 7.40
CA ILE A 5 4.23 0.23 7.44
C ILE A 5 5.07 0.99 6.43
N LEU A 6 4.42 1.69 5.50
CA LEU A 6 5.05 2.69 4.64
C LEU A 6 4.67 4.07 5.12
N PHE A 7 5.64 4.76 5.73
CA PHE A 7 5.47 6.12 6.21
C PHE A 7 5.73 7.13 5.08
N ALA A 8 4.70 7.91 4.73
CA ALA A 8 4.74 8.96 3.71
C ALA A 8 5.46 8.53 2.40
N PRO A 9 5.06 7.41 1.76
CA PRO A 9 5.76 6.89 0.60
C PRO A 9 5.66 7.86 -0.59
N GLN A 10 6.79 8.07 -1.27
CA GLN A 10 6.88 9.07 -2.35
C GLN A 10 6.98 8.46 -3.74
N ILE A 11 7.41 7.21 -3.87
CA ILE A 11 7.71 6.57 -5.15
C ILE A 11 6.62 5.53 -5.45
N PRO A 12 5.71 5.78 -6.43
CA PRO A 12 4.61 4.87 -6.72
C PRO A 12 5.05 3.44 -7.08
N PRO A 13 6.09 3.22 -7.94
CA PRO A 13 6.55 1.87 -8.25
C PRO A 13 6.96 1.05 -7.04
N ASN A 14 7.63 1.67 -6.06
CA ASN A 14 8.06 0.97 -4.83
C ASN A 14 6.85 0.54 -4.02
N THR A 15 5.87 1.42 -3.86
CA THR A 15 4.63 1.11 -3.14
C THR A 15 3.86 -0.01 -3.82
N GLY A 16 3.73 0.04 -5.16
CA GLY A 16 3.10 -1.04 -5.93
C GLY A 16 3.77 -2.41 -5.74
N ASN A 17 5.10 -2.44 -5.77
CA ASN A 17 5.86 -3.69 -5.53
C ASN A 17 5.67 -4.22 -4.10
N ILE A 18 5.59 -3.33 -3.11
CA ILE A 18 5.36 -3.71 -1.71
C ILE A 18 3.93 -4.20 -1.49
N ILE A 19 2.93 -3.57 -2.14
CA ILE A 19 1.54 -4.07 -2.13
C ILE A 19 1.51 -5.50 -2.69
N ARG A 20 2.16 -5.75 -3.82
CA ARG A 20 2.28 -7.11 -4.39
C ARG A 20 2.92 -8.09 -3.42
N MET A 21 4.03 -7.71 -2.80
CA MET A 21 4.73 -8.55 -1.83
C MET A 21 3.81 -8.87 -0.64
N SER A 22 3.10 -7.88 -0.11
CA SER A 22 2.20 -8.05 1.03
C SER A 22 1.09 -9.06 0.72
N ALA A 23 0.47 -8.96 -0.46
CA ALA A 23 -0.53 -9.90 -0.93
C ALA A 23 0.01 -11.33 -1.11
N ASN A 24 1.24 -11.48 -1.63
CA ASN A 24 1.86 -12.78 -1.81
C ASN A 24 2.31 -13.44 -0.50
N THR A 25 2.57 -12.63 0.53
CA THR A 25 3.09 -13.10 1.83
C THR A 25 2.01 -13.18 2.92
N GLY A 26 0.81 -12.66 2.64
CA GLY A 26 -0.26 -12.52 3.63
C GLY A 26 0.05 -11.49 4.72
N ALA A 27 0.96 -10.56 4.47
CA ALA A 27 1.25 -9.46 5.40
C ALA A 27 0.23 -8.34 5.23
N THR A 28 -0.17 -7.72 6.35
CA THR A 28 -1.04 -6.54 6.33
C THR A 28 -0.22 -5.29 6.01
N LEU A 29 -0.68 -4.46 5.08
CA LEU A 29 0.03 -3.26 4.65
C LEU A 29 -0.66 -1.99 5.16
N HIS A 30 0.10 -1.12 5.81
CA HIS A 30 -0.34 0.18 6.31
C HIS A 30 0.38 1.27 5.52
N LEU A 31 -0.38 2.18 4.91
CA LEU A 31 0.13 3.37 4.24
C LEU A 31 -0.21 4.59 5.10
N ILE A 32 0.79 5.41 5.42
CA ILE A 32 0.58 6.62 6.22
C ILE A 32 0.73 7.84 5.31
N GLU A 33 -0.28 8.69 5.32
CA GLU A 33 -0.31 9.97 4.61
C GLU A 33 0.72 10.98 5.17
N PRO A 34 1.16 11.97 4.38
CA PRO A 34 0.78 12.23 2.99
C PRO A 34 1.51 11.32 2.01
N LEU A 35 0.77 10.75 1.05
CA LEU A 35 1.37 10.01 -0.06
C LEU A 35 1.93 10.99 -1.08
N GLY A 36 3.14 10.74 -1.57
CA GLY A 36 3.75 11.54 -2.65
C GLY A 36 3.14 11.28 -4.04
N PHE A 37 2.10 10.46 -4.12
CA PHE A 37 1.41 10.09 -5.35
C PHE A 37 -0.07 9.82 -5.07
N ARG A 38 -0.88 9.77 -6.14
CA ARG A 38 -2.29 9.41 -6.05
C ARG A 38 -2.45 7.89 -6.10
N LEU A 39 -3.07 7.31 -5.08
CA LEU A 39 -3.64 5.97 -5.17
C LEU A 39 -4.94 6.06 -5.98
N ASP A 40 -4.86 5.83 -7.28
CA ASP A 40 -6.05 5.67 -8.12
C ASP A 40 -6.11 4.26 -8.73
N GLU A 41 -7.33 3.83 -9.08
CA GLU A 41 -7.59 2.50 -9.61
C GLU A 41 -6.81 2.21 -10.90
N LYS A 42 -6.44 3.26 -11.65
CA LYS A 42 -5.62 3.16 -12.86
C LYS A 42 -4.16 2.86 -12.52
N SER A 43 -3.60 3.50 -11.49
CA SER A 43 -2.24 3.26 -11.01
C SER A 43 -2.13 1.86 -10.39
N CYS A 44 -3.14 1.44 -9.63
CA CYS A 44 -3.20 0.08 -9.07
C CYS A 44 -3.27 -0.97 -10.19
N ARG A 45 -4.15 -0.80 -11.18
CA ARG A 45 -4.22 -1.71 -12.35
C ARG A 45 -2.92 -1.74 -13.15
N ARG A 46 -2.25 -0.59 -13.31
CA ARG A 46 -0.98 -0.52 -14.05
C ARG A 46 0.18 -1.19 -13.32
N ALA A 47 0.14 -1.24 -11.99
CA ALA A 47 1.03 -2.08 -11.17
C ALA A 47 0.64 -3.57 -11.17
N GLY A 48 -0.42 -3.92 -11.93
CA GLY A 48 -0.98 -5.26 -12.04
C GLY A 48 -1.63 -5.76 -10.75
N LEU A 49 -1.96 -4.86 -9.82
CA LEU A 49 -2.55 -5.21 -8.54
C LEU A 49 -4.01 -5.62 -8.75
N ASP A 50 -4.33 -6.87 -8.38
CA ASP A 50 -5.70 -7.35 -8.34
C ASP A 50 -6.42 -6.79 -7.10
N TYR A 51 -7.75 -6.69 -7.15
CA TYR A 51 -8.55 -6.19 -6.03
C TYR A 51 -8.30 -6.94 -4.71
N HIS A 52 -7.96 -8.23 -4.77
CA HIS A 52 -7.59 -9.03 -3.58
C HIS A 52 -6.28 -8.56 -2.94
N ALA A 53 -5.34 -8.03 -3.73
CA ALA A 53 -4.10 -7.46 -3.20
C ALA A 53 -4.31 -6.14 -2.45
N LEU A 54 -5.50 -5.55 -2.57
CA LEU A 54 -5.92 -4.35 -1.83
C LEU A 54 -6.77 -4.69 -0.59
N ALA A 55 -7.12 -5.96 -0.36
CA ALA A 55 -8.04 -6.35 0.71
C ALA A 55 -7.50 -6.06 2.11
N ASP A 56 -6.18 -6.22 2.31
CA ASP A 56 -5.49 -6.01 3.60
C ASP A 56 -4.60 -4.74 3.59
N LEU A 57 -5.01 -3.73 2.82
CA LEU A 57 -4.35 -2.42 2.76
C LEU A 57 -5.14 -1.39 3.60
N HIS A 58 -4.47 -0.80 4.58
CA HIS A 58 -5.01 0.27 5.42
C HIS A 58 -4.32 1.60 5.09
N LEU A 59 -5.11 2.67 4.98
CA LEU A 59 -4.61 4.02 4.79
C LEU A 59 -4.90 4.85 6.04
N HIS A 60 -3.86 5.47 6.60
CA HIS A 60 -3.90 6.24 7.83
C HIS A 60 -3.49 7.68 7.60
N LYS A 61 -4.10 8.63 8.31
CA LYS A 61 -3.79 10.07 8.15
C LYS A 61 -2.44 10.45 8.76
N ASN A 62 -2.01 9.71 9.76
CA ASN A 62 -0.77 9.91 10.51
C ASN A 62 -0.38 8.58 11.17
N LEU A 63 0.78 8.56 11.83
CA LEU A 63 1.31 7.36 12.47
C LEU A 63 0.55 6.97 13.75
N ASP A 64 -0.07 7.93 14.43
CA ASP A 64 -0.79 7.66 15.69
C ASP A 64 -2.15 6.98 15.44
N ASP A 65 -2.73 7.19 14.25
CA ASP A 65 -3.97 6.54 13.79
C ASP A 65 -3.75 5.09 13.28
N CYS A 66 -2.49 4.65 13.17
CA CYS A 66 -2.08 3.41 12.49
C CYS A 66 -2.27 2.13 13.30
#